data_AF-A0A5B2Z6T3-F1
#
_entry.id   AF-A0A5B2Z6T3-F1
#
_cell.length_a   1.000
_cell.length_b   1.000
_cell.length_c   1.000
_cell.angle_alpha   90.00
_cell.angle_beta   90.00
_cell.angle_gamma   90.00
#
_symmetry.space_group_name_H-M   'P 1'
#
loop_
_entity.id
_entity.type
_entity.pdbx_description
1 polymer ?
#
loop_
_entity_poly.entity_id
_entity_poly.type
_entity_poly.pdbx_seq_one_letter_code
_entity_poly.pdbx_strand_id
1 'polypeptide(L)'
;MKSTFRSPILYCFIFGLIILYFINSNTVLVMGEDTRENLKIIPEPGDSNNTKGTDKSDIIIGNSIVNTIKGKDADDIVMGRQDNDQLYGDKGNDIMQGNSGADVIFGDDGNDLIYAGVDEDYLNGGLGNDRLYGDDGDDVLEGEMGKDYFDCGGGYDVIVDFRKNEGDVAQNNCEEIRVNL
;
A
#
# COMPACT_ATOMS: atom_id res chain seq x y z
N MET A 1 -28.75 -16.58 -27.14
CA MET A 1 -27.37 -16.66 -26.64
C MET A 1 -27.42 -16.45 -25.13
N LYS A 2 -27.19 -17.51 -24.34
CA LYS A 2 -26.96 -17.37 -22.89
C LYS A 2 -25.50 -16.97 -22.74
N SER A 3 -25.20 -15.72 -22.41
CA SER A 3 -23.86 -15.39 -21.93
C SER A 3 -23.77 -15.86 -20.47
N THR A 4 -22.94 -16.85 -20.25
CA THR A 4 -22.46 -17.22 -18.92
C THR A 4 -21.54 -16.10 -18.44
N PHE A 5 -22.05 -15.22 -17.59
CA PHE A 5 -21.20 -14.39 -16.73
C PHE A 5 -20.45 -15.34 -15.79
N ARG A 6 -19.17 -15.59 -16.07
CA ARG A 6 -18.26 -16.13 -15.07
C ARG A 6 -18.13 -15.07 -13.98
N SER A 7 -18.39 -15.46 -12.74
CA SER A 7 -18.28 -14.60 -11.57
C SER A 7 -16.86 -14.03 -11.48
N PRO A 8 -16.66 -12.71 -11.58
CA PRO A 8 -15.40 -12.13 -11.11
C PRO A 8 -15.45 -12.15 -9.57
N ILE A 9 -14.34 -12.54 -8.97
CA ILE A 9 -14.20 -12.63 -7.52
C ILE A 9 -14.35 -11.22 -6.94
N LEU A 10 -15.14 -11.13 -5.88
CA LEU A 10 -15.86 -9.96 -5.40
C LEU A 10 -15.13 -9.34 -4.20
N TYR A 11 -14.13 -8.50 -4.44
CA TYR A 11 -13.53 -7.70 -3.38
C TYR A 11 -14.26 -6.34 -3.32
N CYS A 12 -14.84 -6.06 -2.16
CA CYS A 12 -15.64 -4.86 -1.89
C CYS A 12 -15.03 -4.18 -0.66
N PHE A 13 -14.50 -2.98 -0.85
CA PHE A 13 -14.04 -2.12 0.23
C PHE A 13 -15.04 -0.99 0.44
N ILE A 14 -15.45 -0.78 1.68
CA ILE A 14 -16.40 0.26 2.08
C ILE A 14 -15.62 1.39 2.74
N PHE A 15 -15.56 2.54 2.08
CA PHE A 15 -14.95 3.76 2.61
C PHE A 15 -16.03 4.83 2.77
N GLY A 16 -16.68 4.86 3.94
CA GLY A 16 -17.79 5.78 4.21
C GLY A 16 -19.00 5.55 3.29
N LEU A 17 -19.31 6.52 2.42
CA LEU A 17 -20.39 6.45 1.42
C LEU A 17 -19.93 5.92 0.06
N ILE A 18 -18.63 5.61 -0.08
CA ILE A 18 -18.01 5.13 -1.31
C ILE A 18 -17.80 3.61 -1.20
N ILE A 19 -18.24 2.89 -2.23
CA ILE A 19 -18.01 1.45 -2.40
C ILE A 19 -17.18 1.26 -3.68
N LEU A 20 -16.02 0.61 -3.54
CA LEU A 20 -15.17 0.25 -4.67
C LEU A 20 -15.40 -1.21 -5.07
N TYR A 21 -15.66 -1.43 -6.36
CA TYR A 21 -15.75 -2.74 -6.98
C TYR A 21 -14.61 -2.92 -7.98
N PHE A 22 -13.69 -3.82 -7.69
CA PHE A 22 -12.63 -4.19 -8.62
C PHE A 22 -13.17 -5.22 -9.61
N ILE A 23 -13.46 -4.79 -10.84
CA ILE A 23 -14.06 -5.63 -11.87
C ILE A 23 -12.98 -6.49 -12.56
N ASN A 24 -11.79 -5.91 -12.77
CA ASN A 24 -10.59 -6.57 -13.29
C ASN A 24 -9.34 -5.71 -13.02
N SER A 25 -8.17 -6.19 -13.43
CA SER A 25 -6.87 -5.51 -13.25
C SER A 25 -6.77 -4.09 -13.81
N ASN A 26 -7.73 -3.65 -14.65
CA ASN A 26 -7.77 -2.31 -15.24
C ASN A 26 -9.06 -1.53 -14.92
N THR A 27 -10.04 -2.10 -14.20
CA THR A 27 -11.36 -1.47 -14.03
C THR A 27 -11.79 -1.48 -12.57
N VAL A 28 -11.96 -0.28 -12.01
CA VAL A 28 -12.60 -0.05 -10.70
C VAL A 28 -13.94 0.66 -10.96
N LEU A 29 -15.03 0.06 -10.48
CA LEU A 29 -16.34 0.67 -10.43
C LEU A 29 -16.54 1.30 -9.07
N VAL A 30 -16.77 2.60 -9.05
CA VAL A 30 -17.03 3.35 -7.82
C VAL A 30 -18.51 3.64 -7.73
N MET A 31 -19.10 3.24 -6.60
CA MET A 31 -20.50 3.45 -6.28
C MET A 31 -20.58 4.36 -5.05
N GLY A 32 -21.20 5.52 -5.18
CA GLY A 32 -21.31 6.53 -4.11
C GLY A 32 -21.10 7.94 -4.64
N GLU A 33 -21.46 8.95 -3.85
CA GLU A 33 -21.08 10.33 -4.16
C GLU A 33 -19.76 10.66 -3.45
N ASP A 34 -18.71 10.91 -4.22
CA ASP A 34 -17.59 11.69 -3.73
C ASP A 34 -18.05 13.15 -3.63
N THR A 35 -18.61 13.49 -2.48
CA THR A 35 -19.10 14.85 -2.20
C THR A 35 -17.96 15.83 -1.86
N ARG A 36 -16.69 15.41 -1.89
CA ARG A 36 -15.56 16.18 -1.31
C ARG A 36 -14.27 16.25 -2.13
N GLU A 37 -14.21 15.63 -3.31
CA GLU A 37 -13.00 15.48 -4.16
C GLU A 37 -11.94 14.55 -3.54
N ASN A 38 -12.36 13.63 -2.68
CA ASN A 38 -11.46 12.72 -1.96
C ASN A 38 -11.14 11.45 -2.76
N LEU A 39 -11.68 11.27 -3.97
CA LEU A 39 -11.46 10.08 -4.77
C LEU A 39 -10.71 10.42 -6.05
N LYS A 40 -9.44 9.99 -6.11
CA LYS A 40 -8.57 10.13 -7.26
C LYS A 40 -8.29 8.76 -7.88
N ILE A 41 -9.07 8.42 -8.91
CA ILE A 41 -8.85 7.22 -9.72
C ILE A 41 -8.03 7.64 -10.94
N ILE A 42 -7.01 6.87 -11.30
CA ILE A 42 -6.32 7.01 -12.59
C ILE A 42 -6.87 5.98 -13.58
N PRO A 43 -7.95 6.25 -14.33
CA PRO A 43 -8.22 5.53 -15.55
C PRO A 43 -7.88 6.49 -16.69
N GLU A 44 -6.77 6.29 -17.41
CA GLU A 44 -6.67 6.39 -18.87
C GLU A 44 -5.20 6.29 -19.31
N PRO A 45 -4.92 5.64 -20.46
CA PRO A 45 -3.59 5.62 -21.08
C PRO A 45 -3.21 7.05 -21.53
N GLY A 46 -2.55 7.79 -20.66
CA GLY A 46 -2.17 9.18 -20.91
C GLY A 46 -2.08 10.05 -19.66
N ASP A 47 -2.63 9.60 -18.53
CA ASP A 47 -2.35 10.21 -17.24
C ASP A 47 -0.93 9.83 -16.80
N SER A 48 -0.12 10.82 -16.42
CA SER A 48 1.27 10.57 -16.08
C SER A 48 1.36 9.58 -14.92
N ASN A 49 2.34 8.68 -14.97
CA ASN A 49 2.76 7.78 -13.89
C ASN A 49 3.27 8.52 -12.64
N ASN A 50 2.81 9.74 -12.38
CA ASN A 50 3.19 10.58 -11.27
C ASN A 50 1.92 11.27 -10.75
N THR A 51 1.34 10.68 -9.71
CA THR A 51 0.08 11.11 -9.12
C THR A 51 0.32 11.61 -7.71
N LYS A 52 -0.29 12.75 -7.40
CA LYS A 52 -0.26 13.35 -6.07
C LYS A 52 -1.68 13.63 -5.59
N GLY A 53 -1.98 13.31 -4.33
CA GLY A 53 -3.20 13.70 -3.65
C GLY A 53 -3.26 15.19 -3.34
N THR A 54 -4.14 15.52 -2.41
CA THR A 54 -4.44 16.82 -1.85
C THR A 54 -4.02 16.83 -0.39
N ASP A 55 -4.22 17.95 0.32
CA ASP A 55 -3.84 18.01 1.73
C ASP A 55 -4.98 17.48 2.65
N LYS A 56 -5.77 16.53 2.11
CA LYS A 56 -6.93 15.90 2.74
C LYS A 56 -6.87 14.41 2.42
N SER A 57 -7.55 13.62 3.25
CA SER A 57 -7.74 12.19 3.03
C SER A 57 -8.30 11.87 1.64
N ASP A 58 -7.47 11.20 0.85
CA ASP A 58 -7.72 10.77 -0.51
C ASP A 58 -7.75 9.24 -0.64
N ILE A 59 -8.45 8.77 -1.66
CA ILE A 59 -8.34 7.41 -2.17
C ILE A 59 -7.66 7.53 -3.53
N ILE A 60 -6.42 7.06 -3.61
CA ILE A 60 -5.58 7.15 -4.80
C ILE A 60 -5.33 5.74 -5.34
N ILE A 61 -5.76 5.52 -6.58
CA ILE A 61 -5.64 4.21 -7.24
C ILE A 61 -4.83 4.36 -8.51
N GLY A 62 -3.72 3.64 -8.56
CA GLY A 62 -2.84 3.44 -9.70
C GLY A 62 -3.50 2.76 -10.90
N ASN A 63 -2.73 2.62 -11.96
CA ASN A 63 -3.09 1.85 -13.15
C ASN A 63 -2.18 0.62 -13.26
N SER A 64 -2.25 -0.13 -14.36
CA SER A 64 -1.46 -1.36 -14.53
C SER A 64 -0.10 -1.10 -15.18
N ILE A 65 0.52 0.04 -14.90
CA ILE A 65 1.89 0.36 -15.30
C ILE A 65 2.61 0.95 -14.09
N VAL A 66 3.94 0.96 -14.14
CA VAL A 66 4.79 1.66 -13.16
C VAL A 66 4.24 3.06 -12.83
N ASN A 67 3.98 3.31 -11.56
CA ASN A 67 3.44 4.53 -11.00
C ASN A 67 4.38 5.11 -9.94
N THR A 68 4.27 6.42 -9.75
CA THR A 68 4.79 7.15 -8.60
C THR A 68 3.58 7.85 -7.98
N ILE A 69 3.18 7.45 -6.79
CA ILE A 69 1.97 7.94 -6.13
C ILE A 69 2.32 8.56 -4.79
N LYS A 70 1.77 9.73 -4.52
CA LYS A 70 1.98 10.50 -3.28
C LYS A 70 0.63 10.83 -2.65
N GLY A 71 0.43 10.45 -1.39
CA GLY A 71 -0.71 10.80 -0.55
C GLY A 71 -0.75 12.30 -0.30
N LYS A 72 -0.05 12.75 0.75
CA LYS A 72 0.44 14.10 1.08
C LYS A 72 0.25 14.39 2.56
N ASP A 73 -0.90 14.90 2.95
CA ASP A 73 -1.23 15.32 4.29
C ASP A 73 -2.61 14.70 4.56
N ALA A 74 -2.80 14.22 5.79
CA ALA A 74 -3.98 13.50 6.25
C ALA A 74 -4.01 12.03 5.81
N ASP A 75 -4.94 11.27 6.40
CA ASP A 75 -5.00 9.82 6.28
C ASP A 75 -5.51 9.40 4.89
N ASP A 76 -4.63 8.79 4.09
CA ASP A 76 -4.86 8.42 2.69
C ASP A 76 -5.01 6.90 2.50
N ILE A 77 -5.59 6.51 1.37
CA ILE A 77 -5.58 5.13 0.87
C ILE A 77 -4.89 5.13 -0.49
N VAL A 78 -3.77 4.43 -0.60
CA VAL A 78 -2.93 4.41 -1.79
C VAL A 78 -2.79 2.99 -2.32
N MET A 79 -3.08 2.77 -3.60
CA MET A 79 -2.97 1.45 -4.25
C MET A 79 -2.18 1.53 -5.55
N GLY A 80 -1.08 0.77 -5.67
CA GLY A 80 -0.22 0.71 -6.87
C GLY A 80 -0.83 -0.11 -8.02
N ARG A 81 -1.15 -1.38 -7.74
CA ARG A 81 -1.79 -2.41 -8.59
C ARG A 81 -0.83 -3.35 -9.29
N GLN A 82 -0.32 -2.99 -10.46
CA GLN A 82 0.53 -3.89 -11.27
C GLN A 82 1.74 -3.13 -11.73
N ASP A 83 2.84 -3.86 -11.90
CA ASP A 83 4.18 -3.35 -12.18
C ASP A 83 4.78 -2.65 -10.96
N ASN A 84 6.08 -2.38 -11.06
CA ASN A 84 6.90 -1.88 -9.96
C ASN A 84 6.60 -0.40 -9.67
N ASP A 85 5.85 -0.14 -8.61
CA ASP A 85 5.38 1.17 -8.22
C ASP A 85 6.25 1.81 -7.13
N GLN A 86 6.16 3.13 -7.03
CA GLN A 86 6.71 3.92 -5.91
C GLN A 86 5.56 4.62 -5.21
N LEU A 87 5.27 4.24 -3.97
CA LEU A 87 4.15 4.78 -3.20
C LEU A 87 4.68 5.55 -1.99
N TYR A 88 4.11 6.73 -1.72
CA TYR A 88 4.45 7.59 -0.58
C TYR A 88 3.17 7.98 0.15
N GLY A 89 3.08 7.71 1.46
CA GLY A 89 2.03 8.22 2.34
C GLY A 89 2.18 9.71 2.62
N ASP A 90 3.43 10.17 2.73
CA ASP A 90 3.85 11.51 3.16
C ASP A 90 3.48 11.81 4.63
N LYS A 91 2.33 12.41 4.96
CA LYS A 91 1.90 12.60 6.36
C LYS A 91 0.48 12.11 6.56
N GLY A 92 0.24 11.31 7.58
CA GLY A 92 -1.11 10.84 7.86
C GLY A 92 -1.08 9.60 8.74
N ASN A 93 -2.17 8.86 8.76
CA ASN A 93 -2.11 7.44 9.07
C ASN A 93 -2.67 6.73 7.85
N ASP A 94 -1.79 6.28 6.99
CA ASP A 94 -2.10 5.88 5.63
C ASP A 94 -2.32 4.38 5.52
N ILE A 95 -3.13 3.99 4.54
CA ILE A 95 -3.32 2.59 4.16
C ILE A 95 -2.77 2.42 2.75
N MET A 96 -1.70 1.64 2.61
CA MET A 96 -0.96 1.52 1.37
C MET A 96 -0.91 0.07 0.90
N GLN A 97 -1.05 -0.14 -0.41
CA GLN A 97 -1.00 -1.46 -1.02
C GLN A 97 -0.26 -1.45 -2.36
N GLY A 98 0.85 -2.18 -2.47
CA GLY A 98 1.60 -2.37 -3.72
C GLY A 98 0.82 -3.24 -4.71
N ASN A 99 0.46 -4.45 -4.26
CA ASN A 99 -0.21 -5.55 -4.98
C ASN A 99 0.73 -6.46 -5.78
N SER A 100 1.18 -6.11 -6.98
CA SER A 100 1.99 -7.02 -7.79
C SER A 100 3.03 -6.26 -8.58
N GLY A 101 4.24 -6.80 -8.63
CA GLY A 101 5.42 -6.05 -9.07
C GLY A 101 6.33 -5.79 -7.88
N ALA A 102 7.60 -5.52 -8.17
CA ALA A 102 8.57 -5.19 -7.13
C ALA A 102 8.43 -3.70 -6.75
N ASP A 103 7.64 -3.44 -5.72
CA ASP A 103 7.19 -2.14 -5.27
C ASP A 103 8.15 -1.52 -4.23
N VAL A 104 8.13 -0.19 -4.17
CA VAL A 104 8.85 0.60 -3.15
C VAL A 104 7.83 1.47 -2.43
N ILE A 105 7.61 1.21 -1.14
CA ILE A 105 6.54 1.84 -0.37
C ILE A 105 7.12 2.55 0.85
N PHE A 106 6.81 3.85 0.98
CA PHE A 106 7.18 4.69 2.12
C PHE A 106 5.90 5.18 2.84
N GLY A 107 5.74 4.85 4.12
CA GLY A 107 4.68 5.41 4.98
C GLY A 107 4.94 6.88 5.33
N ASP A 108 6.22 7.21 5.58
CA ASP A 108 6.70 8.53 5.99
C ASP A 108 6.19 8.92 7.40
N ASP A 109 5.55 10.08 7.61
CA ASP A 109 5.11 10.51 8.94
C ASP A 109 3.72 9.91 9.27
N GLY A 110 3.62 8.95 10.17
CA GLY A 110 2.33 8.35 10.46
C GLY A 110 2.26 7.14 11.36
N ASN A 111 1.07 6.58 11.56
CA ASN A 111 0.95 5.19 12.01
C ASN A 111 0.32 4.42 10.85
N ASP A 112 1.17 3.96 9.96
CA ASP A 112 0.77 3.52 8.65
C ASP A 112 0.50 2.02 8.63
N LEU A 113 -0.29 1.61 7.65
CA LEU A 113 -0.64 0.22 7.40
C LEU A 113 -0.27 -0.11 5.96
N ILE A 114 0.82 -0.85 5.79
CA ILE A 114 1.43 -1.09 4.49
C ILE A 114 1.38 -2.59 4.17
N TYR A 115 0.85 -2.91 3.00
CA TYR A 115 0.85 -4.26 2.42
C TYR A 115 1.65 -4.22 1.11
N ALA A 116 2.70 -5.03 1.03
CA ALA A 116 3.57 -5.08 -0.16
C ALA A 116 2.83 -5.75 -1.33
N GLY A 117 2.47 -7.02 -1.16
CA GLY A 117 1.67 -7.77 -2.10
C GLY A 117 2.36 -9.03 -2.55
N VAL A 118 2.67 -9.13 -3.84
CA VAL A 118 3.43 -10.25 -4.40
C VAL A 118 4.68 -9.72 -5.10
N ASP A 119 5.71 -10.56 -5.15
CA ASP A 119 7.05 -10.28 -5.70
C ASP A 119 7.99 -9.62 -4.66
N GLU A 120 9.20 -9.21 -5.05
CA GLU A 120 10.23 -8.73 -4.12
C GLU A 120 10.05 -7.23 -3.83
N ASP A 121 9.61 -6.88 -2.63
CA ASP A 121 9.24 -5.50 -2.28
C ASP A 121 10.19 -4.84 -1.28
N TYR A 122 10.17 -3.50 -1.23
CA TYR A 122 10.81 -2.68 -0.20
C TYR A 122 9.80 -1.81 0.53
N LEU A 123 9.73 -1.97 1.85
CA LEU A 123 8.83 -1.24 2.74
C LEU A 123 9.61 -0.41 3.76
N ASN A 124 9.26 0.87 3.89
CA ASN A 124 9.73 1.75 4.95
C ASN A 124 8.51 2.36 5.67
N GLY A 125 8.37 2.11 6.97
CA GLY A 125 7.30 2.64 7.83
C GLY A 125 7.46 4.14 8.03
N GLY A 126 8.57 4.56 8.63
CA GLY A 126 8.92 5.96 8.79
C GLY A 126 8.80 6.41 10.24
N LEU A 127 8.13 7.53 10.49
CA LEU A 127 7.92 8.03 11.85
C LEU A 127 6.56 7.59 12.40
N GLY A 128 6.56 6.68 13.37
CA GLY A 128 5.42 6.39 14.22
C GLY A 128 5.29 4.89 14.48
N ASN A 129 4.09 4.37 14.68
CA ASN A 129 3.91 2.95 15.01
C ASN A 129 3.24 2.25 13.83
N ASP A 130 4.07 1.68 12.98
CA ASP A 130 3.65 1.20 11.68
C ASP A 130 3.34 -0.29 11.72
N ARG A 131 2.55 -0.73 10.74
CA ARG A 131 2.31 -2.15 10.48
C ARG A 131 2.70 -2.46 9.05
N LEU A 132 3.76 -3.24 8.91
CA LEU A 132 4.37 -3.59 7.64
C LEU A 132 4.13 -5.07 7.36
N TYR A 133 3.46 -5.36 6.25
CA TYR A 133 3.17 -6.71 5.78
C TYR A 133 3.89 -6.93 4.45
N GLY A 134 4.87 -7.84 4.43
CA GLY A 134 5.58 -8.25 3.21
C GLY A 134 4.70 -9.09 2.26
N ASP A 135 3.74 -9.84 2.82
CA ASP A 135 2.89 -10.76 2.04
C ASP A 135 3.73 -11.84 1.32
N ASP A 136 3.59 -12.10 0.01
CA ASP A 136 4.33 -13.18 -0.67
C ASP A 136 5.54 -12.61 -1.46
N GLY A 137 6.78 -12.90 -1.09
CA GLY A 137 7.92 -12.23 -1.70
C GLY A 137 9.21 -12.51 -0.95
N ASP A 138 10.36 -12.15 -1.53
CA ASP A 138 11.57 -12.00 -0.73
C ASP A 138 11.72 -10.50 -0.43
N ASP A 139 11.22 -10.05 0.73
CA ASP A 139 11.00 -8.63 1.00
C ASP A 139 12.06 -7.99 1.91
N VAL A 140 12.18 -6.66 1.83
CA VAL A 140 12.99 -5.86 2.75
C VAL A 140 12.11 -4.87 3.48
N LEU A 141 12.07 -4.98 4.81
CA LEU A 141 11.23 -4.16 5.68
C LEU A 141 12.07 -3.29 6.62
N GLU A 142 11.68 -2.04 6.77
CA GLU A 142 12.29 -1.05 7.66
C GLU A 142 11.21 -0.30 8.43
N GLY A 143 11.23 -0.35 9.76
CA GLY A 143 10.24 0.33 10.60
C GLY A 143 10.51 1.81 10.76
N GLU A 144 11.79 2.20 10.83
CA GLU A 144 12.22 3.51 11.32
C GLU A 144 11.65 3.79 12.72
N MET A 145 11.34 5.03 13.07
CA MET A 145 11.16 5.40 14.48
C MET A 145 9.79 5.02 15.01
N GLY A 146 9.75 4.09 15.97
CA GLY A 146 8.61 3.92 16.87
C GLY A 146 8.40 2.49 17.30
N LYS A 147 7.16 2.00 17.27
CA LYS A 147 6.84 0.63 17.72
C LYS A 147 6.20 -0.13 16.61
N ASP A 148 7.03 -0.81 15.84
CA ASP A 148 6.59 -1.32 14.57
C ASP A 148 6.22 -2.79 14.67
N TYR A 149 5.23 -3.16 13.86
CA TYR A 149 4.81 -4.53 13.69
C TYR A 149 5.17 -4.99 12.29
N PHE A 150 5.97 -6.04 12.21
CA PHE A 150 6.40 -6.65 10.97
C PHE A 150 5.75 -8.02 10.83
N ASP A 151 5.07 -8.24 9.71
CA ASP A 151 4.63 -9.54 9.26
C ASP A 151 5.28 -9.82 7.91
N CYS A 152 6.29 -10.67 7.90
CA CYS A 152 7.05 -10.94 6.68
C CYS A 152 6.34 -11.85 5.69
N GLY A 153 5.24 -12.50 6.09
CA GLY A 153 4.51 -13.37 5.18
C GLY A 153 5.35 -14.57 4.68
N GLY A 154 5.44 -14.74 3.37
CA GLY A 154 6.00 -15.91 2.72
C GLY A 154 7.16 -15.60 1.78
N GLY A 155 8.35 -16.00 2.17
CA GLY A 155 9.56 -16.03 1.34
C GLY A 155 10.78 -15.87 2.22
N TYR A 156 11.82 -15.23 1.71
CA TYR A 156 13.04 -14.89 2.46
C TYR A 156 13.12 -13.40 2.74
N ASP A 157 12.56 -13.01 3.88
CA ASP A 157 12.37 -11.61 4.21
C ASP A 157 13.40 -11.11 5.22
N VAL A 158 13.77 -9.84 5.10
CA VAL A 158 14.78 -9.20 5.91
C VAL A 158 14.23 -7.93 6.56
N ILE A 159 14.35 -7.85 7.89
CA ILE A 159 14.15 -6.58 8.62
C ILE A 159 15.50 -5.94 8.88
N VAL A 160 15.71 -4.72 8.40
CA VAL A 160 17.04 -4.07 8.42
C VAL A 160 17.32 -3.22 9.66
N ASP A 161 16.30 -2.83 10.42
CA ASP A 161 16.44 -1.89 11.54
C ASP A 161 15.72 -2.33 12.84
N PHE A 162 15.48 -3.63 13.01
CA PHE A 162 14.68 -4.17 14.11
C PHE A 162 15.19 -3.75 15.51
N ARG A 163 14.38 -2.98 16.24
CA ARG A 163 14.66 -2.39 17.56
C ARG A 163 13.68 -2.86 18.63
N LYS A 164 13.95 -4.04 19.18
CA LYS A 164 13.21 -4.59 20.33
C LYS A 164 13.06 -3.65 21.55
N ASN A 165 14.00 -2.73 21.75
CA ASN A 165 13.95 -1.78 22.87
C ASN A 165 12.90 -0.68 22.69
N GLU A 166 12.54 -0.37 21.44
CA GLU A 166 11.51 0.62 21.13
C GLU A 166 10.13 0.00 21.24
N GLY A 167 9.99 -1.25 20.78
CA GLY A 167 8.79 -2.05 21.00
C GLY A 167 8.48 -3.02 19.87
N ASP A 168 9.39 -3.13 18.91
CA ASP A 168 9.16 -3.84 17.66
C ASP A 168 8.84 -5.31 17.85
N VAL A 169 7.95 -5.79 17.00
CA VAL A 169 7.48 -7.17 16.97
C VAL A 169 7.51 -7.68 15.54
N ALA A 170 8.15 -8.83 15.32
CA ALA A 170 8.17 -9.52 14.04
C ALA A 170 7.43 -10.87 14.12
N GLN A 171 6.76 -11.26 13.03
CA GLN A 171 6.08 -12.55 12.84
C GLN A 171 6.45 -13.19 11.49
N ASN A 172 6.06 -14.46 11.31
CA ASN A 172 6.23 -15.20 10.05
C ASN A 172 7.68 -15.29 9.52
N ASN A 173 8.59 -15.72 10.39
CA ASN A 173 9.98 -16.10 10.06
C ASN A 173 10.87 -15.03 9.42
N CYS A 174 10.60 -13.74 9.66
CA CYS A 174 11.53 -12.67 9.30
C CYS A 174 12.99 -12.98 9.71
N GLU A 175 13.94 -12.81 8.80
CA GLU A 175 15.36 -12.73 9.15
C GLU A 175 15.65 -11.34 9.74
N GLU A 176 15.77 -11.27 11.08
CA GLU A 176 16.11 -10.03 11.78
C GLU A 176 17.62 -9.69 11.62
N ILE A 177 17.94 -8.66 10.85
CA ILE A 177 19.30 -8.09 10.87
C ILE A 177 19.40 -7.09 12.03
N ARG A 178 20.06 -7.52 13.10
CA ARG A 178 20.36 -6.65 14.25
C ARG A 178 21.59 -5.81 13.96
N VAL A 179 21.41 -4.56 13.56
CA VAL A 179 22.51 -3.60 13.56
C VAL A 179 22.81 -3.23 15.02
N ASN A 180 23.86 -3.83 15.59
CA ASN A 180 24.33 -3.45 16.92
C ASN A 180 24.77 -1.98 16.88
N LEU A 181 23.97 -1.08 17.44
CA LEU A 181 24.38 0.29 17.76
C LEU A 181 24.99 0.34 19.17
#